data_AF-A0A7K4IHI5-F1
#
_entry.id   AF-A0A7K4IHI5-F1
#
_cell.length_a   1.000
_cell.length_b   1.000
_cell.length_c   1.000
_cell.angle_alpha   90.00
_cell.angle_beta   90.00
_cell.angle_gamma   90.00
#
_symmetry.space_group_name_H-M   'P 1'
#
loop_
_entity.id
_entity.type
_entity.pdbx_description
1 polymer ?
#
loop_
_entity_poly.entity_id
_entity_poly.type
_entity_poly.pdbx_seq_one_letter_code
_entity_poly.pdbx_strand_id
1 'polypeptide(L)'
;MSSQLVKMSKEMFEKRKSDPTLRERMRAAAKGQSPRFLLISSMDHSQQDLQLLSLEQGDAFHATRVPRKPLMSASQSPFLFGGPAAYSSHFADRTGVIVTFEAAESDGVIQASLKAVSSHPDLKGVPLVALRADYEAGTARLVPHGLGRSYEVENLLMSRVRRPLPNDETTLVVICSDSRVEPPPTPRGVPMAIQCLGGYIPRFSGDADETSVLNEFFATWLSMPLKERHLIIVAHGDFEGEGQSCGAGMASIHPNEVHSAILKHVIGRIDEDARRFENRPPSTPEERVQSIARATQANLMTYPAIQSVLGSRASLESLIETVLMDTVTNRMQELQTS
;
A
#
# COMPACT_ATOMS: atom_id res chain seq x y z
N MET A 1 -11.88 -15.02 -5.30
CA MET A 1 -11.63 -13.83 -6.15
C MET A 1 -10.20 -13.82 -6.67
N SER A 2 -9.23 -14.38 -5.92
CA SER A 2 -7.82 -14.47 -6.35
C SER A 2 -7.64 -15.09 -7.74
N SER A 3 -8.32 -16.20 -8.05
CA SER A 3 -8.23 -16.86 -9.38
C SER A 3 -8.59 -15.93 -10.53
N GLN A 4 -9.52 -14.99 -10.32
CA GLN A 4 -9.89 -13.98 -11.30
C GLN A 4 -8.82 -12.89 -11.45
N LEU A 5 -8.26 -12.37 -10.35
CA LEU A 5 -7.13 -11.42 -10.42
C LEU A 5 -5.88 -12.07 -11.02
N VAL A 6 -5.60 -13.32 -10.69
CA VAL A 6 -4.51 -14.11 -11.30
C VAL A 6 -4.72 -14.21 -12.81
N LYS A 7 -5.93 -14.53 -13.26
CA LYS A 7 -6.26 -14.57 -14.69
C LYS A 7 -6.08 -13.19 -15.36
N MET A 8 -6.63 -12.13 -14.76
CA MET A 8 -6.51 -10.77 -15.30
C MET A 8 -5.06 -10.29 -15.34
N SER A 9 -4.26 -10.59 -14.31
CA SER A 9 -2.83 -10.26 -14.29
C SER A 9 -2.06 -10.95 -15.43
N LYS A 10 -2.39 -12.21 -15.75
CA LYS A 10 -1.81 -12.95 -16.87
C LYS A 10 -2.21 -12.34 -18.22
N GLU A 11 -3.48 -12.01 -18.39
CA GLU A 11 -3.96 -11.36 -19.62
C GLU A 11 -3.33 -9.98 -19.81
N MET A 12 -3.21 -9.21 -18.74
CA MET A 12 -2.50 -7.94 -18.75
C MET A 12 -1.03 -8.16 -19.10
N PHE A 13 -0.34 -9.08 -18.44
CA PHE A 13 1.07 -9.42 -18.73
C PHE A 13 1.29 -9.78 -20.21
N GLU A 14 0.45 -10.63 -20.81
CA GLU A 14 0.58 -10.99 -22.22
C GLU A 14 0.32 -9.80 -23.15
N LYS A 15 -0.69 -8.97 -22.87
CA LYS A 15 -0.93 -7.71 -23.59
C LYS A 15 0.24 -6.72 -23.43
N ARG A 16 0.89 -6.74 -22.27
CA ARG A 16 2.00 -5.87 -21.86
C ARG A 16 3.32 -6.26 -22.54
N LYS A 17 3.54 -7.55 -22.82
CA LYS A 17 4.77 -8.06 -23.46
C LYS A 17 4.99 -7.52 -24.87
N SER A 18 3.95 -7.07 -25.57
CA SER A 18 4.05 -6.48 -26.91
C SER A 18 4.28 -4.97 -26.92
N ASP A 19 4.23 -4.28 -25.77
CA ASP A 19 4.44 -2.84 -25.64
C ASP A 19 5.92 -2.48 -25.37
N PRO A 20 6.61 -1.77 -26.29
CA PRO A 20 8.00 -1.35 -26.10
C PRO A 20 8.21 -0.44 -24.88
N THR A 21 7.27 0.46 -24.61
CA THR A 21 7.33 1.44 -23.52
C THR A 21 7.35 0.72 -22.17
N LEU A 22 6.54 -0.33 -22.06
CA LEU A 22 6.46 -1.10 -20.85
C LEU A 22 7.68 -2.00 -20.64
N ARG A 23 8.27 -2.55 -21.71
CA ARG A 23 9.55 -3.27 -21.59
C ARG A 23 10.65 -2.38 -21.03
N GLU A 24 10.69 -1.11 -21.41
CA GLU A 24 11.63 -0.14 -20.83
C GLU A 24 11.35 0.09 -19.34
N ARG A 25 10.08 0.23 -18.94
CA ARG A 25 9.69 0.34 -17.54
C ARG A 25 10.05 -0.90 -16.73
N MET A 26 9.81 -2.10 -17.26
CA MET A 26 10.21 -3.36 -16.63
C MET A 26 11.73 -3.42 -16.45
N ARG A 27 12.51 -3.01 -17.46
CA ARG A 27 13.97 -2.90 -17.35
C ARG A 27 14.42 -1.87 -16.32
N ALA A 28 13.68 -0.77 -16.16
CA ALA A 28 13.96 0.21 -15.13
C ALA A 28 13.63 -0.34 -13.73
N ALA A 29 12.43 -0.92 -13.54
CA ALA A 29 11.97 -1.53 -12.30
C ALA A 29 12.85 -2.70 -11.83
N ALA A 30 13.42 -3.47 -12.78
CA ALA A 30 14.39 -4.52 -12.52
C ALA A 30 15.68 -3.99 -11.86
N LYS A 31 16.07 -2.73 -12.12
CA LYS A 31 17.25 -2.09 -11.53
C LYS A 31 16.99 -1.49 -10.15
N GLY A 32 15.74 -1.50 -9.69
CA GLY A 32 15.32 -1.00 -8.38
C GLY A 32 14.27 0.11 -8.46
N GLN A 33 14.03 0.74 -7.32
CA GLN A 33 13.05 1.83 -7.17
C GLN A 33 13.75 3.14 -6.79
N SER A 34 13.37 4.23 -7.43
CA SER A 34 13.70 5.61 -7.02
C SER A 34 12.46 6.49 -7.25
N PRO A 35 11.36 6.24 -6.53
CA PRO A 35 10.13 6.97 -6.73
C PRO A 35 10.33 8.44 -6.37
N ARG A 36 9.72 9.30 -7.18
CA ARG A 36 9.78 10.76 -7.02
C ARG A 36 8.84 11.24 -5.93
N PHE A 37 7.78 10.51 -5.67
CA PHE A 37 6.75 10.92 -4.73
C PHE A 37 6.59 9.91 -3.60
N LEU A 38 6.31 10.42 -2.40
CA LEU A 38 5.57 9.67 -1.40
C LEU A 38 4.09 10.05 -1.55
N LEU A 39 3.24 9.10 -1.92
CA LEU A 39 1.80 9.29 -2.07
C LEU A 39 1.10 8.72 -0.82
N ILE A 40 0.44 9.59 -0.06
CA ILE A 40 -0.31 9.24 1.15
C ILE A 40 -1.79 9.27 0.80
N SER A 41 -2.37 8.08 0.66
CA SER A 41 -3.72 7.91 0.11
C SER A 41 -4.66 7.18 1.04
N SER A 42 -5.95 7.43 0.86
CA SER A 42 -7.02 6.70 1.53
C SER A 42 -7.02 5.22 1.12
N MET A 43 -7.37 4.33 2.04
CA MET A 43 -7.59 2.91 1.70
C MET A 43 -8.62 2.73 0.59
N ASP A 44 -9.62 3.61 0.54
CA ASP A 44 -10.68 3.60 -0.46
C ASP A 44 -10.15 3.90 -1.88
N HIS A 45 -9.07 4.66 -2.01
CA HIS A 45 -8.70 5.30 -3.28
C HIS A 45 -7.21 5.21 -3.64
N SER A 46 -6.37 4.51 -2.87
CA SER A 46 -4.90 4.50 -3.07
C SER A 46 -4.46 4.16 -4.49
N GLN A 47 -5.13 3.19 -5.12
CA GLN A 47 -4.85 2.80 -6.50
C GLN A 47 -5.52 3.73 -7.53
N GLN A 48 -6.66 4.34 -7.19
CA GLN A 48 -7.29 5.35 -8.03
C GLN A 48 -6.47 6.64 -8.08
N ASP A 49 -5.73 6.99 -7.03
CA ASP A 49 -4.88 8.18 -7.00
C ASP A 49 -3.74 8.13 -8.02
N LEU A 50 -3.16 6.94 -8.26
CA LEU A 50 -2.20 6.74 -9.34
C LEU A 50 -2.83 7.08 -10.70
N GLN A 51 -4.04 6.57 -10.95
CA GLN A 51 -4.76 6.84 -12.19
C GLN A 51 -5.20 8.30 -12.32
N LEU A 52 -5.70 8.89 -11.22
CA LEU A 52 -6.15 10.27 -11.13
C LEU A 52 -5.03 11.22 -11.52
N LEU A 53 -3.83 11.02 -10.98
CA LEU A 53 -2.67 11.88 -11.18
C LEU A 53 -1.82 11.48 -12.41
N SER A 54 -2.25 10.45 -13.14
CA SER A 54 -1.47 9.81 -14.20
C SER A 54 -0.03 9.52 -13.79
N LEU A 55 0.13 9.00 -12.56
CA LEU A 55 1.40 8.48 -12.06
C LEU A 55 1.55 7.03 -12.53
N GLU A 56 2.75 6.68 -12.95
CA GLU A 56 3.06 5.37 -13.49
C GLU A 56 3.71 4.49 -12.43
N GLN A 57 3.73 3.18 -12.67
CA GLN A 57 4.52 2.23 -11.88
C GLN A 57 5.97 2.75 -11.80
N GLY A 58 6.47 2.88 -10.57
CA GLY A 58 7.79 3.42 -10.27
C GLY A 58 7.77 4.87 -9.78
N ASP A 59 6.74 5.67 -10.09
CA ASP A 59 6.71 7.11 -9.79
C ASP A 59 6.48 7.42 -8.30
N ALA A 60 5.65 6.62 -7.62
CA ALA A 60 5.20 6.89 -6.26
C ALA A 60 5.39 5.70 -5.33
N PHE A 61 6.04 5.94 -4.20
CA PHE A 61 6.01 5.07 -3.03
C PHE A 61 4.79 5.40 -2.20
N HIS A 62 4.14 4.41 -1.58
CA HIS A 62 2.86 4.64 -0.92
C HIS A 62 2.93 4.62 0.60
N ALA A 63 2.13 5.47 1.22
CA ALA A 63 1.67 5.32 2.60
C ALA A 63 0.14 5.35 2.62
N THR A 64 -0.46 4.80 3.66
CA THR A 64 -1.91 4.63 3.74
C THR A 64 -2.50 5.44 4.89
N ARG A 65 -3.66 6.06 4.64
CA ARG A 65 -4.54 6.61 5.68
C ARG A 65 -5.88 5.90 5.68
N VAL A 66 -6.52 5.86 6.85
CA VAL A 66 -7.90 5.38 6.97
C VAL A 66 -8.85 6.47 6.43
N PRO A 67 -9.86 6.11 5.60
CA PRO A 67 -10.80 7.07 5.04
C PRO A 67 -11.52 7.88 6.11
N ARG A 68 -11.72 9.19 5.86
CA ARG A 68 -12.45 10.13 6.75
C ARG A 68 -11.88 10.27 8.16
N LYS A 69 -10.69 9.73 8.42
CA LYS A 69 -9.98 9.83 9.69
C LYS A 69 -8.72 10.66 9.50
N PRO A 70 -8.34 11.48 10.50
CA PRO A 70 -7.05 12.15 10.45
C PRO A 70 -5.90 11.14 10.32
N LEU A 71 -4.91 11.46 9.50
CA LEU A 71 -3.64 10.76 9.52
C LEU A 71 -3.03 10.89 10.93
N MET A 72 -2.75 9.75 11.54
CA MET A 72 -2.14 9.70 12.87
C MET A 72 -0.66 10.12 12.81
N SER A 73 -0.06 10.44 13.96
CA SER A 73 1.37 10.69 14.04
C SER A 73 2.19 9.44 13.68
N ALA A 74 3.47 9.63 13.33
CA ALA A 74 4.37 8.52 12.97
C ALA A 74 4.50 7.46 14.07
N SER A 75 4.36 7.84 15.34
CA SER A 75 4.43 6.91 16.48
C SER A 75 3.12 6.16 16.72
N GLN A 76 1.98 6.75 16.34
CA GLN A 76 0.66 6.12 16.45
C GLN A 76 0.31 5.30 15.21
N SER A 77 0.92 5.60 14.06
CA SER A 77 0.77 4.83 12.82
C SER A 77 2.12 4.48 12.20
N PRO A 78 2.93 3.65 12.89
CA PRO A 78 4.24 3.25 12.38
C PRO A 78 4.15 2.37 11.12
N PHE A 79 3.13 1.54 10.94
CA PHE A 79 3.08 0.59 9.81
C PHE A 79 2.41 1.17 8.56
N LEU A 80 1.35 1.97 8.71
CA LEU A 80 0.64 2.56 7.58
C LEU A 80 1.27 3.87 7.09
N PHE A 81 1.89 4.65 7.98
CA PHE A 81 2.43 5.98 7.65
C PHE A 81 3.91 6.18 8.01
N GLY A 82 4.27 6.05 9.28
CA GLY A 82 5.60 6.43 9.78
C GLY A 82 6.74 5.64 9.14
N GLY A 83 6.59 4.33 9.04
CA GLY A 83 7.52 3.41 8.39
C GLY A 83 7.70 3.72 6.91
N PRO A 84 6.62 3.74 6.10
CA PRO A 84 6.72 4.13 4.69
C PRO A 84 7.35 5.51 4.48
N ALA A 85 6.99 6.51 5.30
CA ALA A 85 7.58 7.84 5.23
C ALA A 85 9.09 7.84 5.56
N ALA A 86 9.50 7.13 6.62
CA ALA A 86 10.91 6.96 6.95
C ALA A 86 11.69 6.24 5.84
N TYR A 87 11.14 5.15 5.30
CA TYR A 87 11.75 4.40 4.19
C TYR A 87 11.95 5.30 2.96
N SER A 88 10.98 6.17 2.67
CA SER A 88 11.04 7.06 1.51
C SER A 88 12.18 8.08 1.55
N SER A 89 12.77 8.35 2.73
CA SER A 89 13.89 9.29 2.86
C SER A 89 15.18 8.82 2.21
N HIS A 90 15.28 7.53 1.88
CA HIS A 90 16.44 6.95 1.22
C HIS A 90 16.44 7.14 -0.31
N PHE A 91 15.35 7.64 -0.89
CA PHE A 91 15.25 7.84 -2.33
C PHE A 91 15.93 9.14 -2.77
N ALA A 92 16.81 9.03 -3.77
CA ALA A 92 17.60 10.16 -4.26
C ALA A 92 16.74 11.22 -4.97
N ASP A 93 15.72 10.80 -5.72
CA ASP A 93 14.92 11.67 -6.59
C ASP A 93 13.65 12.22 -5.91
N ARG A 94 13.57 12.13 -4.58
CA ARG A 94 12.39 12.51 -3.79
C ARG A 94 12.00 13.97 -4.02
N THR A 95 11.01 14.15 -4.88
CA THR A 95 10.53 15.43 -5.41
C THR A 95 9.43 16.04 -4.54
N GLY A 96 8.59 15.24 -3.89
CA GLY A 96 7.51 15.76 -3.05
C GLY A 96 6.72 14.68 -2.30
N VAL A 97 5.91 15.12 -1.33
CA VAL A 97 4.87 14.33 -0.68
C VAL A 97 3.52 14.76 -1.23
N ILE A 98 2.70 13.80 -1.65
CA ILE A 98 1.34 14.03 -2.11
C ILE A 98 0.40 13.45 -1.07
N VAL A 99 -0.62 14.21 -0.65
CA VAL A 99 -1.66 13.71 0.26
C VAL A 99 -3.01 13.99 -0.38
N THR A 100 -3.81 12.94 -0.56
CA THR A 100 -5.13 13.05 -1.19
C THR A 100 -6.24 12.93 -0.14
N PHE A 101 -7.31 13.71 -0.35
CA PHE A 101 -8.48 13.79 0.51
C PHE A 101 -9.74 13.65 -0.34
N GLU A 102 -10.77 12.95 0.15
CA GLU A 102 -12.02 12.86 -0.60
C GLU A 102 -12.76 14.22 -0.60
N ALA A 103 -13.57 14.48 -1.62
CA ALA A 103 -14.35 15.71 -1.77
C ALA A 103 -15.18 16.06 -0.52
N ALA A 104 -15.71 15.04 0.15
CA ALA A 104 -16.55 15.14 1.34
C ALA A 104 -15.77 15.23 2.66
N GLU A 105 -14.44 15.11 2.67
CA GLU A 105 -13.68 15.17 3.91
C GLU A 105 -13.67 16.58 4.51
N SER A 106 -13.87 16.62 5.83
CA SER A 106 -13.91 17.85 6.59
C SER A 106 -12.53 18.52 6.65
N ASP A 107 -12.52 19.86 6.71
CA ASP A 107 -11.26 20.62 6.84
C ASP A 107 -10.49 20.25 8.12
N GLY A 108 -11.18 19.86 9.20
CA GLY A 108 -10.54 19.40 10.43
C GLY A 108 -9.71 18.13 10.25
N VAL A 109 -10.21 17.15 9.49
CA VAL A 109 -9.46 15.94 9.13
C VAL A 109 -8.24 16.28 8.30
N ILE A 110 -8.40 17.18 7.33
CA ILE A 110 -7.32 17.60 6.44
C ILE A 110 -6.22 18.30 7.23
N GLN A 111 -6.56 19.32 8.04
CA GLN A 111 -5.57 20.07 8.81
C GLN A 111 -4.82 19.19 9.82
N ALA A 112 -5.53 18.27 10.50
CA ALA A 112 -4.89 17.32 11.40
C ALA A 112 -3.93 16.37 10.66
N SER A 113 -4.31 15.90 9.47
CA SER A 113 -3.47 15.04 8.64
C SER A 113 -2.22 15.77 8.14
N LEU A 114 -2.36 17.01 7.65
CA LEU A 114 -1.23 17.82 7.21
C LEU A 114 -0.27 18.13 8.36
N LYS A 115 -0.80 18.34 9.58
CA LYS A 115 0.03 18.49 10.78
C LYS A 115 0.85 17.22 11.04
N ALA A 116 0.25 16.03 10.97
CA ALA A 116 0.96 14.77 11.14
C ALA A 116 2.09 14.61 10.11
N VAL A 117 1.83 14.88 8.83
CA VAL A 117 2.84 14.86 7.76
C VAL A 117 3.99 15.83 8.06
N SER A 118 3.67 17.09 8.40
CA SER A 118 4.67 18.12 8.68
C SER A 118 5.53 17.84 9.92
N SER A 119 5.01 17.05 10.85
CA SER A 119 5.71 16.67 12.09
C SER A 119 6.63 15.46 11.92
N HIS A 120 6.58 14.77 10.77
CA HIS A 120 7.41 13.59 10.54
C HIS A 120 8.88 14.01 10.29
N PRO A 121 9.85 13.50 11.08
CA PRO A 121 11.24 13.95 10.98
C PRO A 121 11.85 13.70 9.59
N ASP A 122 11.58 12.53 9.01
CA ASP A 122 12.11 12.15 7.70
C ASP A 122 11.47 12.89 6.50
N LEU A 123 10.38 13.63 6.70
CA LEU A 123 9.71 14.43 5.65
C LEU A 123 10.07 15.92 5.73
N LYS A 124 10.92 16.31 6.70
CA LYS A 124 11.31 17.70 6.89
C LYS A 124 11.96 18.28 5.63
N GLY A 125 11.45 19.42 5.17
CA GLY A 125 11.97 20.14 4.00
C GLY A 125 11.52 19.58 2.66
N VAL A 126 10.73 18.50 2.63
CA VAL A 126 10.14 17.98 1.39
C VAL A 126 8.88 18.79 1.04
N PRO A 127 8.72 19.26 -0.21
CA PRO A 127 7.50 19.93 -0.63
C PRO A 127 6.27 19.05 -0.46
N LEU A 128 5.18 19.64 0.02
CA LEU A 128 3.89 18.98 0.22
C LEU A 128 2.88 19.48 -0.80
N VAL A 129 2.16 18.56 -1.42
CA VAL A 129 1.01 18.81 -2.28
C VAL A 129 -0.20 18.13 -1.68
N ALA A 130 -1.11 18.93 -1.12
CA ALA A 130 -2.38 18.43 -0.59
C ALA A 130 -3.48 18.61 -1.63
N LEU A 131 -4.20 17.53 -1.94
CA LEU A 131 -5.24 17.51 -2.97
C LEU A 131 -6.56 17.06 -2.37
N ARG A 132 -7.64 17.75 -2.74
CA ARG A 132 -8.99 17.23 -2.55
C ARG A 132 -9.51 16.71 -3.89
N ALA A 133 -9.86 15.43 -3.94
CA ALA A 133 -10.25 14.72 -5.14
C ALA A 133 -11.76 14.42 -5.14
N ASP A 134 -12.38 14.62 -6.29
CA ASP A 134 -13.68 14.08 -6.65
C ASP A 134 -13.45 13.02 -7.72
N TYR A 135 -13.40 11.76 -7.29
CA TYR A 135 -13.11 10.61 -8.15
C TYR A 135 -14.21 10.36 -9.18
N GLU A 136 -15.46 10.72 -8.86
CA GLU A 136 -16.59 10.57 -9.78
C GLU A 136 -16.58 11.63 -10.87
N ALA A 137 -16.30 12.88 -10.50
CA ALA A 137 -16.12 13.96 -11.48
C ALA A 137 -14.77 13.86 -12.22
N GLY A 138 -13.80 13.12 -11.68
CA GLY A 138 -12.44 13.05 -12.19
C GLY A 138 -11.68 14.36 -12.03
N THR A 139 -11.90 15.07 -10.92
CA THR A 139 -11.29 16.37 -10.65
C THR A 139 -10.49 16.33 -9.36
N ALA A 140 -9.48 17.21 -9.27
CA ALA A 140 -8.74 17.45 -8.06
C ALA A 140 -8.56 18.95 -7.87
N ARG A 141 -8.44 19.39 -6.62
CA ARG A 141 -8.11 20.78 -6.27
C ARG A 141 -7.05 20.83 -5.19
N LEU A 142 -6.14 21.78 -5.31
CA LEU A 142 -5.15 22.05 -4.27
C LEU A 142 -5.86 22.50 -2.99
N VAL A 143 -5.42 21.96 -1.86
CA VAL A 143 -5.81 22.44 -0.53
C VAL A 143 -4.77 23.49 -0.10
N PRO A 144 -5.19 24.74 0.14
CA PRO A 144 -4.28 25.75 0.65
C PRO A 144 -3.74 25.36 2.03
N HIS A 145 -2.42 25.42 2.18
CA HIS A 145 -1.73 25.20 3.46
C HIS A 145 -0.51 26.10 3.59
N GLY A 146 -0.11 26.39 4.83
CA GLY A 146 1.09 27.18 5.16
C GLY A 146 2.40 26.39 5.17
N LEU A 147 2.41 25.14 4.72
CA LEU A 147 3.57 24.25 4.69
C LEU A 147 4.40 24.44 3.40
N GLY A 148 5.59 23.83 3.33
CA GLY A 148 6.47 23.93 2.15
C GLY A 148 5.77 23.46 0.86
N ARG A 149 5.85 24.26 -0.20
CA ARG A 149 5.16 24.05 -1.48
C ARG A 149 6.15 24.06 -2.64
N SER A 150 5.78 23.40 -3.74
CA SER A 150 6.48 23.48 -5.02
C SER A 150 5.48 23.69 -6.15
N TYR A 151 5.43 24.91 -6.69
CA TYR A 151 4.52 25.25 -7.79
C TYR A 151 4.76 24.42 -9.04
N GLU A 152 6.00 24.05 -9.32
CA GLU A 152 6.35 23.17 -10.44
C GLU A 152 5.70 21.79 -10.27
N VAL A 153 5.82 21.21 -9.07
CA VAL A 153 5.22 19.90 -8.75
C VAL A 153 3.71 19.97 -8.74
N GLU A 154 3.14 21.02 -8.14
CA GLU A 154 1.69 21.25 -8.15
C GLU A 154 1.16 21.34 -9.58
N ASN A 155 1.78 22.16 -10.44
CA ASN A 155 1.36 22.31 -11.84
C ASN A 155 1.53 21.01 -12.63
N LEU A 156 2.63 20.28 -12.42
CA LEU A 156 2.88 18.98 -13.05
C LEU A 156 1.75 18.00 -12.74
N LEU A 157 1.41 17.82 -11.45
CA LEU A 157 0.36 16.90 -11.02
C LEU A 157 -1.01 17.36 -11.51
N MET A 158 -1.33 18.65 -11.36
CA MET A 158 -2.64 19.21 -11.76
C MET A 158 -2.87 19.12 -13.27
N SER A 159 -1.83 19.24 -14.10
CA SER A 159 -1.94 19.11 -15.56
C SER A 159 -2.28 17.69 -16.05
N ARG A 160 -2.14 16.69 -15.17
CA ARG A 160 -2.31 15.27 -15.47
C ARG A 160 -3.60 14.68 -14.91
N VAL A 161 -4.39 15.49 -14.21
CA VAL A 161 -5.62 15.05 -13.56
C VAL A 161 -6.59 14.48 -14.60
N ARG A 162 -7.01 13.24 -14.39
CA ARG A 162 -8.00 12.55 -15.24
C ARG A 162 -8.92 11.69 -14.40
N ARG A 163 -10.11 11.39 -14.91
CA ARG A 163 -11.05 10.50 -14.23
C ARG A 163 -10.47 9.08 -14.12
N PRO A 164 -10.31 8.52 -12.92
CA PRO A 164 -9.90 7.13 -12.75
C PRO A 164 -11.06 6.18 -13.08
N LEU A 165 -10.75 4.89 -13.22
CA LEU A 165 -11.78 3.85 -13.25
C LEU A 165 -12.59 3.85 -11.93
N PRO A 166 -13.83 3.31 -11.91
CA PRO A 166 -14.62 3.18 -10.68
C PRO A 166 -13.88 2.44 -9.57
N ASN A 167 -14.26 2.67 -8.31
CA ASN A 167 -13.71 1.92 -7.17
C ASN A 167 -14.44 0.60 -6.99
N ASP A 168 -13.70 -0.50 -6.80
CA ASP A 168 -14.25 -1.77 -6.37
C ASP A 168 -14.21 -1.86 -4.84
N GLU A 169 -15.27 -1.38 -4.20
CA GLU A 169 -15.43 -1.42 -2.74
C GLU A 169 -15.53 -2.85 -2.18
N THR A 170 -15.60 -3.88 -3.03
CA THR A 170 -15.75 -5.28 -2.61
C THR A 170 -14.43 -6.01 -2.44
N THR A 171 -13.36 -5.48 -3.03
CA THR A 171 -12.03 -6.08 -3.02
C THR A 171 -11.06 -5.14 -2.32
N LEU A 172 -10.47 -5.60 -1.22
CA LEU A 172 -9.40 -4.92 -0.51
C LEU A 172 -8.09 -5.67 -0.72
N VAL A 173 -7.07 -4.99 -1.24
CA VAL A 173 -5.74 -5.56 -1.42
C VAL A 173 -4.80 -5.05 -0.32
N VAL A 174 -4.05 -5.94 0.32
CA VAL A 174 -2.92 -5.59 1.19
C VAL A 174 -1.64 -5.87 0.41
N ILE A 175 -0.88 -4.84 0.10
CA ILE A 175 0.31 -4.94 -0.75
C ILE A 175 1.42 -4.02 -0.24
N CYS A 176 2.64 -4.26 -0.71
CA CYS A 176 3.78 -3.43 -0.36
C CYS A 176 3.63 -1.99 -0.87
N SER A 177 4.23 -1.04 -0.14
CA SER A 177 4.44 0.35 -0.58
C SER A 177 5.37 0.51 -1.79
N ASP A 178 6.08 -0.56 -2.18
CA ASP A 178 7.01 -0.57 -3.31
C ASP A 178 6.37 0.01 -4.57
N SER A 179 7.00 1.03 -5.15
CA SER A 179 6.40 1.75 -6.29
C SER A 179 6.25 0.90 -7.54
N ARG A 180 6.89 -0.28 -7.58
CA ARG A 180 6.88 -1.18 -8.71
C ARG A 180 5.71 -2.16 -8.70
N VAL A 181 4.96 -2.27 -7.60
CA VAL A 181 3.83 -3.20 -7.53
C VAL A 181 2.50 -2.51 -7.69
N GLU A 182 1.69 -3.03 -8.61
CA GLU A 182 0.37 -2.51 -8.93
C GLU A 182 -0.60 -3.68 -9.12
N PRO A 183 -1.55 -3.93 -8.19
CA PRO A 183 -2.55 -4.97 -8.39
C PRO A 183 -3.41 -4.65 -9.63
N PRO A 184 -3.79 -5.66 -10.43
CA PRO A 184 -4.64 -5.43 -11.58
C PRO A 184 -6.03 -4.93 -11.13
N PRO A 185 -6.74 -4.15 -11.97
CA PRO A 185 -8.13 -3.83 -11.71
C PRO A 185 -8.97 -5.11 -11.70
N THR A 186 -10.13 -5.03 -11.04
CA THR A 186 -11.18 -6.04 -11.07
C THR A 186 -12.20 -5.70 -12.17
N PRO A 187 -13.16 -6.58 -12.49
CA PRO A 187 -14.24 -6.25 -13.42
C PRO A 187 -15.12 -5.09 -12.97
N ARG A 188 -15.16 -4.81 -11.65
CA ARG A 188 -15.96 -3.73 -11.07
C ARG A 188 -15.22 -2.40 -11.06
N GLY A 189 -13.88 -2.42 -11.14
CA GLY A 189 -13.07 -1.22 -11.05
C GLY A 189 -11.71 -1.47 -10.43
N VAL A 190 -11.11 -0.42 -9.91
CA VAL A 190 -9.84 -0.46 -9.19
C VAL A 190 -10.10 -0.91 -7.75
N PRO A 191 -9.40 -1.93 -7.22
CA PRO A 191 -9.61 -2.36 -5.85
C PRO A 191 -9.14 -1.32 -4.83
N MET A 192 -9.76 -1.35 -3.65
CA MET A 192 -9.25 -0.67 -2.46
C MET A 192 -7.89 -1.25 -2.08
N ALA A 193 -7.03 -0.47 -1.43
CA ALA A 193 -5.70 -0.97 -1.04
C ALA A 193 -5.18 -0.43 0.29
N ILE A 194 -4.54 -1.31 1.06
CA ILE A 194 -3.64 -0.96 2.16
C ILE A 194 -2.21 -1.18 1.65
N GLN A 195 -1.48 -0.08 1.47
CA GLN A 195 -0.08 -0.07 1.03
C GLN A 195 0.84 0.29 2.19
N CYS A 196 1.66 -0.68 2.61
CA CYS A 196 2.57 -0.58 3.74
C CYS A 196 3.84 -1.41 3.48
N LEU A 197 4.88 -1.26 4.31
CA LEU A 197 6.13 -2.00 4.09
C LEU A 197 5.90 -3.52 4.12
N GLY A 198 6.23 -4.20 3.02
CA GLY A 198 6.09 -5.66 2.89
C GLY A 198 4.64 -6.17 2.82
N GLY A 199 3.63 -5.30 2.72
CA GLY A 199 2.23 -5.70 2.87
C GLY A 199 1.94 -6.22 4.29
N TYR A 200 2.67 -5.70 5.29
CA TYR A 200 2.54 -6.12 6.67
C TYR A 200 1.45 -5.35 7.43
N ILE A 201 0.52 -6.09 8.02
CA ILE A 201 -0.45 -5.54 8.98
C ILE A 201 -0.11 -6.04 10.38
N PRO A 202 0.03 -5.15 11.38
CA PRO A 202 0.32 -5.55 12.75
C PRO A 202 -0.88 -6.25 13.40
N ARG A 203 -0.59 -7.06 14.41
CA ARG A 203 -1.60 -7.60 15.33
C ARG A 203 -2.38 -6.44 15.98
N PHE A 204 -3.68 -6.61 16.16
CA PHE A 204 -4.51 -5.68 16.91
C PHE A 204 -3.98 -5.49 18.33
N SER A 205 -3.68 -4.25 18.71
CA SER A 205 -3.11 -3.90 20.02
C SER A 205 -4.20 -3.62 21.06
N GLY A 206 -5.34 -3.06 20.64
CA GLY A 206 -6.36 -2.52 21.52
C GLY A 206 -6.08 -1.09 22.00
N ASP A 207 -4.93 -0.52 21.63
CA ASP A 207 -4.54 0.85 21.94
C ASP A 207 -5.12 1.86 20.94
N ALA A 208 -5.08 3.14 21.29
CA ALA A 208 -5.50 4.24 20.40
C ALA A 208 -4.42 4.56 19.32
N ASP A 209 -4.18 3.57 18.46
CA ASP A 209 -3.18 3.56 17.39
C ASP A 209 -3.81 3.17 16.04
N GLU A 210 -2.99 2.98 15.00
CA GLU A 210 -3.47 2.60 13.68
C GLU A 210 -4.29 1.30 13.64
N THR A 211 -4.08 0.39 14.58
CA THR A 211 -4.84 -0.87 14.64
C THR A 211 -6.28 -0.62 15.09
N SER A 212 -6.52 0.39 15.93
CA SER A 212 -7.88 0.80 16.32
C SER A 212 -8.68 1.36 15.13
N VAL A 213 -8.09 2.26 14.35
CA VAL A 213 -8.76 2.83 13.17
C VAL A 213 -8.87 1.84 12.02
N LEU A 214 -7.91 0.92 11.87
CA LEU A 214 -8.04 -0.23 10.97
C LEU A 214 -9.23 -1.11 11.39
N ASN A 215 -9.40 -1.39 12.69
CA ASN A 215 -10.53 -2.17 13.18
C ASN A 215 -11.87 -1.48 12.90
N GLU A 216 -11.97 -0.15 13.08
CA GLU A 216 -13.17 0.62 12.72
C GLU A 216 -13.46 0.57 11.21
N PHE A 217 -12.42 0.68 10.39
CA PHE A 217 -12.53 0.53 8.94
C PHE A 217 -13.06 -0.86 8.58
N PHE A 218 -12.46 -1.94 9.12
CA PHE A 218 -12.93 -3.30 8.88
C PHE A 218 -14.38 -3.49 9.35
N ALA A 219 -14.76 -2.95 10.50
CA ALA A 219 -16.14 -3.04 10.99
C ALA A 219 -17.13 -2.41 10.02
N THR A 220 -16.78 -1.26 9.43
CA THR A 220 -17.61 -0.56 8.44
C THR A 220 -17.63 -1.30 7.11
N TRP A 221 -16.46 -1.69 6.60
CA TRP A 221 -16.33 -2.35 5.30
C TRP A 221 -17.02 -3.73 5.27
N LEU A 222 -16.96 -4.45 6.39
CA LEU A 222 -17.57 -5.76 6.58
C LEU A 222 -19.04 -5.70 7.02
N SER A 223 -19.62 -4.52 7.28
CA SER A 223 -21.06 -4.41 7.59
C SER A 223 -21.94 -4.57 6.35
N MET A 224 -21.36 -4.48 5.15
CA MET A 224 -22.03 -4.75 3.87
C MET A 224 -22.16 -6.26 3.61
N PRO A 225 -23.02 -6.70 2.66
CA PRO A 225 -23.25 -8.13 2.41
C PRO A 225 -21.95 -8.92 2.23
N LEU A 226 -21.67 -9.78 3.21
CA LEU A 226 -20.38 -10.46 3.33
C LEU A 226 -20.04 -11.33 2.14
N LYS A 227 -21.01 -11.89 1.40
CA LYS A 227 -20.76 -12.82 0.29
C LYS A 227 -19.94 -12.24 -0.86
N GLU A 228 -19.80 -10.91 -0.92
CA GLU A 228 -19.05 -10.23 -1.98
C GLU A 228 -17.70 -9.68 -1.51
N ARG A 229 -17.36 -9.77 -0.21
CA ARG A 229 -16.14 -9.17 0.33
C ARG A 229 -14.94 -10.10 0.24
N HIS A 230 -13.85 -9.58 -0.32
CA HIS A 230 -12.58 -10.27 -0.50
C HIS A 230 -11.43 -9.40 0.01
N LEU A 231 -10.58 -9.94 0.86
CA LEU A 231 -9.31 -9.36 1.27
C LEU A 231 -8.19 -10.20 0.68
N ILE A 232 -7.29 -9.56 -0.07
CA ILE A 232 -6.24 -10.25 -0.82
C ILE A 232 -4.89 -9.73 -0.36
N ILE A 233 -4.08 -10.60 0.24
CA ILE A 233 -2.71 -10.30 0.65
C ILE A 233 -1.78 -10.63 -0.51
N VAL A 234 -1.00 -9.65 -0.96
CA VAL A 234 -0.08 -9.80 -2.09
C VAL A 234 1.35 -9.80 -1.57
N ALA A 235 1.99 -10.97 -1.53
CA ALA A 235 3.42 -11.09 -1.33
C ALA A 235 4.14 -10.86 -2.67
N HIS A 236 5.04 -9.89 -2.74
CA HIS A 236 5.80 -9.62 -3.96
C HIS A 236 7.29 -9.88 -3.79
N GLY A 237 7.94 -10.29 -4.88
CA GLY A 237 9.37 -10.62 -4.90
C GLY A 237 9.87 -10.80 -6.33
N ASP A 238 11.12 -11.22 -6.46
CA ASP A 238 11.69 -11.62 -7.75
C ASP A 238 11.43 -13.12 -7.99
N PHE A 239 10.16 -13.47 -8.21
CA PHE A 239 9.76 -14.88 -8.35
C PHE A 239 10.09 -15.45 -9.72
N GLU A 240 10.22 -14.59 -10.75
CA GLU A 240 10.61 -15.00 -12.10
C GLU A 240 12.12 -14.81 -12.40
N GLY A 241 12.89 -14.18 -11.49
CA GLY A 241 14.35 -14.10 -11.56
C GLY A 241 14.91 -12.97 -12.43
N GLU A 242 14.16 -11.89 -12.62
CA GLU A 242 14.46 -10.79 -13.53
C GLU A 242 14.65 -9.43 -12.84
N GLY A 243 14.53 -9.31 -11.51
CA GLY A 243 14.56 -8.01 -10.83
C GLY A 243 15.01 -8.00 -9.37
N GLN A 244 14.89 -6.82 -8.74
CA GLN A 244 15.17 -6.68 -7.31
C GLN A 244 13.97 -7.08 -6.45
N SER A 245 14.23 -7.90 -5.43
CA SER A 245 13.27 -8.32 -4.40
C SER A 245 12.61 -7.16 -3.63
N CYS A 246 11.62 -7.50 -2.81
CA CYS A 246 11.00 -6.58 -1.87
C CYS A 246 12.02 -6.00 -0.88
N GLY A 247 12.13 -4.67 -0.83
CA GLY A 247 13.06 -3.99 0.08
C GLY A 247 12.76 -4.21 1.56
N ALA A 248 11.48 -4.25 1.95
CA ALA A 248 11.08 -4.56 3.33
C ALA A 248 11.34 -6.03 3.69
N GLY A 249 11.10 -6.94 2.74
CA GLY A 249 11.48 -8.35 2.87
C GLY A 249 12.97 -8.50 3.14
N MET A 250 13.81 -7.90 2.29
CA MET A 250 15.27 -7.89 2.47
C MET A 250 15.70 -7.28 3.81
N ALA A 251 15.23 -6.08 4.14
CA ALA A 251 15.60 -5.38 5.37
C ALA A 251 15.22 -6.17 6.65
N SER A 252 14.11 -6.91 6.62
CA SER A 252 13.66 -7.74 7.74
C SER A 252 14.46 -9.04 7.93
N ILE A 253 15.33 -9.42 6.99
CA ILE A 253 16.30 -10.50 7.21
C ILE A 253 17.42 -10.01 8.13
N HIS A 254 17.83 -8.76 7.98
CA HIS A 254 18.91 -8.13 8.75
C HIS A 254 18.46 -6.82 9.43
N PRO A 255 17.48 -6.86 10.36
CA PRO A 255 16.89 -5.66 10.96
C PRO A 255 17.90 -4.78 11.72
N ASN A 256 19.03 -5.36 12.15
CA ASN A 256 20.09 -4.63 12.85
C ASN A 256 20.87 -3.65 11.96
N GLU A 257 20.82 -3.82 10.63
CA GLU A 257 21.47 -2.94 9.66
C GLU A 257 20.64 -1.67 9.37
N VAL A 258 19.40 -1.60 9.86
CA VAL A 258 18.53 -0.44 9.70
C VAL A 258 18.88 0.63 10.74
N HIS A 259 19.26 1.83 10.27
CA HIS A 259 19.72 2.91 11.14
C HIS A 259 18.63 3.92 11.57
N SER A 260 17.59 4.15 10.76
CA SER A 260 16.48 5.02 11.15
C SER A 260 15.70 4.39 12.32
N ALA A 261 15.44 5.15 13.39
CA ALA A 261 14.78 4.63 14.59
C ALA A 261 13.34 4.16 14.32
N ILE A 262 12.57 4.94 13.56
CA ILE A 262 11.20 4.59 13.15
C ILE A 262 11.24 3.34 12.27
N LEU A 263 12.12 3.33 11.26
CA LEU A 263 12.20 2.21 10.34
C LEU A 263 12.70 0.93 11.03
N LYS A 264 13.67 1.04 11.95
CA LYS A 264 14.19 -0.09 12.71
C LYS A 264 13.11 -0.73 13.58
N HIS A 265 12.26 0.09 14.21
CA HIS A 265 11.11 -0.42 14.96
C HIS A 265 10.15 -1.21 14.05
N VAL A 266 9.80 -0.64 12.89
CA VAL A 266 8.88 -1.28 11.92
C VAL A 266 9.46 -2.57 11.37
N ILE A 267 10.69 -2.53 10.84
CA ILE A 267 11.36 -3.69 10.25
C ILE A 267 11.64 -4.78 11.30
N GLY A 268 12.02 -4.39 12.52
CA GLY A 268 12.19 -5.33 13.63
C GLY A 268 10.89 -6.06 13.98
N ARG A 269 9.76 -5.35 13.98
CA ARG A 269 8.45 -5.98 14.22
C ARG A 269 8.03 -6.93 13.09
N ILE A 270 8.29 -6.55 11.84
CA ILE A 270 8.06 -7.43 10.67
C ILE A 270 8.86 -8.72 10.82
N ASP A 271 10.14 -8.63 11.19
CA ASP A 271 11.00 -9.80 11.43
C ASP A 271 10.46 -10.69 12.57
N GLU A 272 10.13 -10.10 13.72
CA GLU A 272 9.60 -10.83 14.89
C GLU A 272 8.35 -11.65 14.56
N ASP A 273 7.40 -11.06 13.83
CA ASP A 273 6.14 -11.73 13.49
C ASP A 273 6.33 -12.76 12.35
N ALA A 274 7.15 -12.46 11.34
CA ALA A 274 7.44 -13.39 10.25
C ALA A 274 8.15 -14.65 10.73
N ARG A 275 9.10 -14.54 11.67
CA ARG A 275 9.83 -15.68 12.25
C ARG A 275 8.94 -16.76 12.86
N ARG A 276 7.72 -16.43 13.30
CA ARG A 276 6.78 -17.43 13.85
C ARG A 276 6.30 -18.44 12.80
N PHE A 277 6.46 -18.13 11.52
CA PHE A 277 6.06 -18.96 10.39
C PHE A 277 7.25 -19.62 9.70
N GLU A 278 8.44 -19.53 10.29
CA GLU A 278 9.71 -19.98 9.74
C GLU A 278 10.31 -21.08 10.61
N ASN A 279 10.51 -22.27 10.04
CA ASN A 279 11.20 -23.36 10.75
C ASN A 279 12.72 -23.18 10.78
N ARG A 280 13.25 -22.33 9.89
CA ARG A 280 14.65 -21.96 9.74
C ARG A 280 14.72 -20.51 9.25
N PRO A 281 15.82 -19.78 9.51
CA PRO A 281 16.01 -18.46 8.92
C PRO A 281 15.80 -18.50 7.40
N PRO A 282 15.11 -17.50 6.81
CA PRO A 282 14.83 -17.49 5.39
C PRO A 282 16.15 -17.35 4.62
N SER A 283 16.29 -18.17 3.59
CA SER A 283 17.45 -18.17 2.71
C SER A 283 17.37 -17.11 1.63
N THR A 284 16.16 -16.61 1.34
CA THR A 284 15.91 -15.57 0.34
C THR A 284 14.86 -14.55 0.83
N PRO A 285 14.88 -13.32 0.29
CA PRO A 285 13.78 -12.36 0.47
C PRO A 285 12.41 -12.91 0.08
N GLU A 286 12.34 -13.77 -0.93
CA GLU A 286 11.11 -14.39 -1.44
C GLU A 286 10.50 -15.38 -0.44
N GLU A 287 11.33 -16.14 0.28
CA GLU A 287 10.86 -16.93 1.43
C GLU A 287 10.36 -16.01 2.55
N ARG A 288 11.08 -14.92 2.83
CA ARG A 288 10.70 -13.96 3.87
C ARG A 288 9.35 -13.29 3.59
N VAL A 289 9.09 -12.80 2.38
CA VAL A 289 7.81 -12.13 2.07
C VAL A 289 6.61 -13.07 2.15
N GLN A 290 6.81 -14.37 1.92
CA GLN A 290 5.76 -15.37 2.17
C GLN A 290 5.47 -15.53 3.66
N SER A 291 6.51 -15.55 4.50
CA SER A 291 6.35 -15.55 5.96
C SER A 291 5.66 -14.27 6.46
N ILE A 292 6.00 -13.11 5.89
CA ILE A 292 5.33 -11.84 6.18
C ILE A 292 3.84 -11.93 5.80
N ALA A 293 3.49 -12.45 4.63
CA ALA A 293 2.09 -12.59 4.23
C ALA A 293 1.30 -13.54 5.16
N ARG A 294 1.91 -14.65 5.60
CA ARG A 294 1.33 -15.54 6.62
C ARG A 294 1.13 -14.83 7.97
N ALA A 295 2.11 -14.04 8.39
CA ALA A 295 2.01 -13.22 9.59
C ALA A 295 0.91 -12.16 9.48
N THR A 296 0.82 -11.44 8.35
CA THR A 296 -0.27 -10.50 8.06
C THR A 296 -1.62 -11.20 8.15
N GLN A 297 -1.77 -12.37 7.52
CA GLN A 297 -3.00 -13.15 7.58
C GLN A 297 -3.37 -13.49 9.04
N ALA A 298 -2.43 -14.01 9.83
CA ALA A 298 -2.66 -14.33 11.24
C ALA A 298 -2.93 -13.08 12.10
N ASN A 299 -2.29 -11.95 11.80
CA ASN A 299 -2.49 -10.69 12.51
C ASN A 299 -3.88 -10.11 12.24
N LEU A 300 -4.37 -10.15 11.00
CA LEU A 300 -5.74 -9.76 10.65
C LEU A 300 -6.79 -10.54 11.46
N MET A 301 -6.51 -11.80 11.81
CA MET A 301 -7.38 -12.63 12.63
C MET A 301 -7.51 -12.18 14.09
N THR A 302 -6.71 -11.21 14.52
CA THR A 302 -6.78 -10.66 15.86
C THR A 302 -7.68 -9.42 15.96
N TYR A 303 -8.14 -8.90 14.81
CA TYR A 303 -9.02 -7.73 14.77
C TYR A 303 -10.46 -8.12 15.13
N PRO A 304 -11.08 -7.50 16.15
CA PRO A 304 -12.45 -7.83 16.57
C PRO A 304 -13.48 -7.78 15.42
N ALA A 305 -13.37 -6.80 14.53
CA ALA A 305 -14.25 -6.69 13.36
C ALA A 305 -14.17 -7.93 12.45
N ILE A 306 -12.96 -8.43 12.18
CA ILE A 306 -12.74 -9.62 11.35
C ILE A 306 -13.20 -10.88 12.10
N GLN A 307 -12.92 -10.99 13.40
CA GLN A 307 -13.38 -12.11 14.22
C GLN A 307 -14.90 -12.23 14.25
N SER A 308 -15.61 -11.10 14.33
CA SER A 308 -17.07 -11.06 14.43
C SER A 308 -17.77 -11.70 13.22
N VAL A 309 -17.20 -11.58 12.02
CA VAL A 309 -17.80 -12.11 10.79
C VAL A 309 -17.40 -13.55 10.52
N LEU A 310 -16.27 -14.01 11.05
CA LEU A 310 -15.83 -15.41 10.91
C LEU A 310 -16.75 -16.37 11.67
N GLY A 311 -17.34 -15.93 12.78
CA GLY A 311 -18.38 -16.71 13.47
C GLY A 311 -19.64 -16.94 12.62
N SER A 312 -19.81 -16.19 11.51
CA SER A 312 -20.97 -16.25 10.61
C SER A 312 -20.67 -16.84 9.20
N ARG A 313 -19.39 -17.07 8.85
CA ARG A 313 -18.97 -17.64 7.56
C ARG A 313 -18.60 -19.13 7.69
N ALA A 314 -18.74 -19.87 6.59
CA ALA A 314 -18.39 -21.29 6.52
C ALA A 314 -16.88 -21.58 6.42
N SER A 315 -16.04 -20.62 5.99
CA SER A 315 -14.57 -20.75 6.08
C SER A 315 -13.82 -19.43 5.93
N LEU A 316 -12.66 -19.33 6.60
CA LEU A 316 -11.69 -18.24 6.53
C LEU A 316 -11.16 -17.99 5.11
N GLU A 317 -10.92 -19.06 4.37
CA GLU A 317 -10.38 -19.08 3.01
C GLU A 317 -11.27 -18.32 2.01
N SER A 318 -12.57 -18.17 2.33
CA SER A 318 -13.48 -17.38 1.50
C SER A 318 -13.31 -15.87 1.66
N LEU A 319 -12.69 -15.40 2.74
CA LEU A 319 -12.55 -13.97 3.06
C LEU A 319 -11.14 -13.47 2.77
N ILE A 320 -10.12 -14.18 3.23
CA ILE A 320 -8.72 -13.77 3.14
C ILE A 320 -7.98 -14.75 2.24
N GLU A 321 -7.54 -14.26 1.08
CA GLU A 321 -6.77 -15.01 0.10
C GLU A 321 -5.34 -14.44 0.04
N THR A 322 -4.33 -15.30 -0.13
CA THR A 322 -2.93 -14.87 -0.29
C THR A 322 -2.43 -15.23 -1.69
N VAL A 323 -1.84 -14.27 -2.38
CA VAL A 323 -1.26 -14.44 -3.72
C VAL A 323 0.18 -13.98 -3.75
N LEU A 324 0.94 -14.52 -4.69
CA LEU A 324 2.28 -14.07 -5.05
C LEU A 324 2.21 -13.12 -6.23
N MET A 325 3.09 -12.13 -6.28
CA MET A 325 3.25 -11.22 -7.41
C MET A 325 4.73 -11.06 -7.77
N ASP A 326 5.05 -11.22 -9.04
CA ASP A 326 6.38 -10.86 -9.51
C ASP A 326 6.53 -9.32 -9.59
N THR A 327 7.61 -8.80 -9.04
CA THR A 327 7.81 -7.34 -8.86
C THR A 327 8.01 -6.61 -10.19
N VAL A 328 8.57 -7.27 -11.19
CA VAL A 328 8.85 -6.65 -12.50
C VAL A 328 7.64 -6.79 -13.40
N THR A 329 7.09 -8.00 -13.49
CA THR A 329 6.01 -8.29 -14.44
C THR A 329 4.61 -7.97 -13.90
N ASN A 330 4.48 -7.78 -12.58
CA ASN A 330 3.21 -7.67 -11.85
C ASN A 330 2.27 -8.87 -12.07
N ARG A 331 2.81 -10.00 -12.53
CA ARG A 331 2.04 -11.22 -12.75
C ARG A 331 1.74 -11.86 -11.40
N MET A 332 0.46 -12.13 -11.14
CA MET A 332 0.02 -12.80 -9.93
C MET A 332 -0.02 -14.32 -10.11
N GLN A 333 0.24 -15.04 -9.03
CA GLN A 333 0.17 -16.49 -8.93
C GLN A 333 -0.45 -16.88 -7.58
N GLU A 334 -1.18 -17.98 -7.53
CA GLU A 334 -1.71 -18.50 -6.26
C GLU A 334 -0.54 -19.04 -5.42
N LEU A 335 -0.57 -18.77 -4.11
CA LEU A 335 0.38 -19.39 -3.19
C LEU A 335 0.02 -20.88 -3.05
N GLN A 336 0.85 -21.77 -3.56
CA GLN A 336 0.64 -23.21 -3.37
C GLN A 336 0.83 -23.53 -1.88
N THR A 337 -0.24 -23.92 -1.20
CA THR A 337 -0.18 -24.48 0.15
C THR A 337 0.30 -25.92 0.03
N SER A 338 1.58 -26.15 0.33
CA SER A 338 2.19 -27.48 0.47
C SER A 338 1.79 -28.16 1.76
#